data_AF-A0A6M1SH60-F1
#
_entry.id   AF-A0A6M1SH60-F1
#
_cell.length_a   1.000
_cell.length_b   1.000
_cell.length_c   1.000
_cell.angle_alpha   90.00
_cell.angle_beta   90.00
_cell.angle_gamma   90.00
#
_symmetry.space_group_name_H-M   'P 1'
#
loop_
_entity.id
_entity.type
_entity.pdbx_description
1 polymer ?
#
loop_
_entity_poly.entity_id
_entity_poly.type
_entity_poly.pdbx_seq_one_letter_code
_entity_poly.pdbx_strand_id
1 'polypeptide(L)' 'MLQAIADAEKDSDVIVLAQGSMALLEPQLTQFSKPVLTSPRSGVAQVQALLA' A
#
# COMPACT_ATOMS: atom_id res chain seq x y z
N MET A 1 7.11 1.31 11.55
CA MET A 1 6.24 1.56 10.37
C MET A 1 4.98 0.71 10.41
N LEU A 2 5.07 -0.62 10.57
CA LEU A 2 3.89 -1.48 10.72
C LEU A 2 2.96 -1.06 11.87
N GLN A 3 3.51 -0.62 13.00
CA GLN A 3 2.69 -0.11 14.12
C GLN A 3 1.82 1.08 13.72
N ALA A 4 2.34 2.01 12.90
CA ALA A 4 1.56 3.15 12.43
C ALA A 4 0.42 2.71 11.49
N ILE A 5 0.61 1.65 10.72
CA ILE A 5 -0.43 1.04 9.89
C ILE A 5 -1.48 0.36 10.78
N ALA A 6 -1.04 -0.37 11.81
CA ALA A 6 -1.93 -1.01 12.79
C ALA A 6 -2.78 0.01 13.57
N ASP A 7 -2.21 1.16 13.90
CA ASP A 7 -2.94 2.23 14.56
C ASP A 7 -3.94 2.90 13.60
N ALA A 8 -3.55 3.15 12.34
CA ALA A 8 -4.46 3.68 11.32
C ALA A 8 -5.61 2.73 10.98
N GLU A 9 -5.38 1.41 11.06
CA GLU A 9 -6.39 0.38 10.78
C GLU A 9 -7.59 0.46 11.74
N LYS A 10 -7.40 0.93 12.97
CA LYS A 10 -8.48 1.05 13.96
C LYS A 10 -9.57 2.00 13.47
N ASP A 11 -9.17 3.11 12.86
CA ASP A 11 -10.06 4.23 12.55
C ASP A 11 -10.30 4.44 11.04
N SER A 12 -9.62 3.68 10.17
CA SER A 12 -9.70 3.84 8.71
C SER A 12 -10.28 2.60 8.05
N ASP A 13 -11.15 2.72 7.05
CA ASP A 13 -11.63 1.56 6.27
C ASP A 13 -10.60 1.05 5.25
N VAL A 14 -9.74 1.96 4.78
CA VAL A 14 -8.68 1.70 3.78
C VAL A 14 -7.45 2.54 4.13
N ILE A 15 -6.26 1.97 3.94
CA ILE A 15 -4.97 2.65 4.16
C ILE A 15 -4.22 2.73 2.83
N VAL A 16 -3.66 3.88 2.50
CA VAL A 16 -2.88 4.08 1.26
C VAL A 16 -1.42 4.38 1.58
N LEU A 17 -0.51 3.54 1.09
CA LEU A 17 0.92 3.77 1.13
C LEU A 17 1.35 4.58 -0.11
N ALA A 18 1.45 5.90 0.08
CA ALA A 18 1.69 6.86 -1.00
C ALA A 18 3.18 7.14 -1.29
N GLN A 19 4.10 6.60 -0.49
CA GLN A 19 5.53 6.87 -0.63
C GLN A 19 6.26 5.65 -1.21
N GLY A 20 7.12 5.87 -2.21
CA GLY A 20 7.74 4.79 -2.99
C GLY A 20 8.47 3.73 -2.16
N SER A 21 9.20 4.14 -1.11
CA SER A 21 9.95 3.19 -0.27
C SER A 21 9.06 2.25 0.55
N MET A 22 7.77 2.56 0.68
CA MET A 22 6.78 1.70 1.32
C MET A 22 6.52 0.42 0.53
N ALA A 23 6.93 0.32 -0.75
CA ALA A 23 6.86 -0.92 -1.53
C ALA A 23 7.55 -2.10 -0.83
N LEU A 24 8.60 -1.83 -0.05
CA LEU A 24 9.33 -2.86 0.70
C LEU A 24 8.49 -3.52 1.79
N LEU A 25 7.39 -2.87 2.22
CA LEU A 25 6.48 -3.38 3.22
C LEU A 25 5.42 -4.33 2.64
N GLU A 26 5.23 -4.39 1.32
CA GLU A 26 4.20 -5.21 0.65
C GLU A 26 4.09 -6.65 1.19
N PRO A 27 5.19 -7.41 1.38
CA PRO A 27 5.10 -8.79 1.87
C PRO A 27 4.52 -8.91 3.28
N GLN A 28 4.61 -7.83 4.07
CA GLN A 28 4.17 -7.78 5.46
C GLN A 28 2.75 -7.22 5.59
N LEU A 29 2.15 -6.67 4.52
CA LEU A 29 0.81 -6.06 4.59
C LEU A 29 -0.31 -7.10 4.69
N THR A 30 -0.03 -8.38 4.44
CA THR A 30 -0.99 -9.48 4.55
C THR A 30 -1.50 -9.72 5.97
N GLN A 31 -0.86 -9.13 6.98
CA GLN A 31 -1.29 -9.23 8.38
C GLN A 31 -2.46 -8.29 8.75
N PHE A 32 -2.76 -7.30 7.90
CA PHE A 32 -3.84 -6.34 8.14
C PHE A 32 -5.15 -6.88 7.56
N SER A 33 -6.24 -6.67 8.30
CA SER A 33 -7.58 -7.09 7.91
C SER A 33 -8.23 -6.11 6.95
N LYS A 34 -7.86 -4.82 7.05
CA LYS A 34 -8.37 -3.77 6.17
C LYS A 34 -7.47 -3.58 4.94
N PRO A 35 -8.03 -3.22 3.78
CA PRO A 35 -7.25 -3.03 2.56
C PRO A 35 -6.11 -2.01 2.75
N VAL A 36 -4.87 -2.44 2.48
CA VAL A 36 -3.71 -1.56 2.39
C VAL A 36 -3.27 -1.48 0.94
N LEU A 37 -3.49 -0.32 0.33
CA LEU A 37 -3.18 -0.06 -1.08
C LEU A 37 -1.75 0.47 -1.20
N THR A 38 -0.98 -0.06 -2.17
CA THR A 38 0.37 0.41 -2.47
C THR A 38 0.39 1.18 -3.79
N SER A 39 0.77 2.46 -3.72
CA SER A 39 0.88 3.31 -4.92
C SER A 39 1.93 2.87 -5.95
N PRO A 40 3.09 2.26 -5.60
CA PRO A 40 4.15 2.01 -6.59
C PRO A 40 3.76 0.97 -7.63
N ARG A 41 3.10 -0.12 -7.22
CA ARG A 41 2.70 -1.19 -8.13
C ARG A 41 1.59 -0.74 -9.09
N SER A 42 0.60 0.01 -8.57
CA SER A 42 -0.45 0.63 -9.39
C SER A 42 0.11 1.65 -10.39
N GLY A 43 1.05 2.49 -9.96
CA GLY A 43 1.72 3.46 -10.83
C GLY A 43 2.51 2.78 -11.96
N VAL A 44 3.31 1.76 -11.65
CA VAL A 44 4.05 1.00 -12.67
C VAL A 44 3.10 0.30 -13.64
N ALA A 45 2.02 -0.31 -13.17
CA ALA A 45 1.03 -0.97 -14.03
C ALA A 45 0.34 0.02 -14.99
N GLN A 46 -0.03 1.21 -14.52
CA GLN A 46 -0.61 2.26 -15.38
C GLN A 46 0.39 2.76 -16.41
N VAL A 47 1.65 2.98 -16.04
CA VAL A 47 2.70 3.40 -16.98
C VAL A 47 2.96 2.32 -18.03
N GLN A 48 3.00 1.03 -17.65
CA GLN A 48 3.12 -0.06 -18.62
C GLN A 48 1.95 -0.10 -19.60
N ALA A 49 0.72 0.08 -19.12
CA ALA A 49 -0.46 0.12 -19.98
C ALA A 49 -0.48 1.32 -20.94
N LEU A 50 0.11 2.45 -20.54
CA LEU A 50 0.23 3.65 -21.39
C LEU A 50 1.29 3.47 -22.50
N LEU A 51 2.33 2.68 -22.24
CA LEU A 51 3.47 2.48 -23.12
C LEU A 51 3.34 1.25 -24.05
N ALA A 52 2.26 0.48 -23.91
CA ALA A 52 1.93 -0.68 -24.76
C ALA A 52 1.10 -0.26 -25.98
#